data_AF-A0A484BCS7-F1
#
_entry.id   AF-A0A484BCS7-F1
#
_cell.length_a   1.000
_cell.length_b   1.000
_cell.length_c   1.000
_cell.angle_alpha   90.00
_cell.angle_beta   90.00
_cell.angle_gamma   90.00
#
_symmetry.space_group_name_H-M   'P 1'
#
loop_
_entity.id
_entity.type
_entity.pdbx_description
1 polymer ?
#
loop_
_entity_poly.entity_id
_entity_poly.type
_entity_poly.pdbx_seq_one_letter_code
_entity_poly.pdbx_strand_id
1 'polypeptide(L)'
;MVGGSLKDRTLDQQCTVTRPGVSNIAASYAVELLVALLQHPLRELAPAYYANSRQQTTEVQQPEGLLGILPHSIRGMLCNYENILPATQKFAQCIACSERVLAAYRSEGHEFLFKTFETAKYLEDLTGISDFKRLNSEIIDFDDNEFDMSDNDDDDDN
;
A
#
# COMPACT_ATOMS: atom_id res chain seq x y z
N MET A 1 3.44 -0.60 -0.14
CA MET A 1 3.56 -0.73 -1.61
C MET A 1 4.35 0.47 -2.12
N VAL A 2 5.68 0.40 -2.04
CA VAL A 2 6.61 1.41 -2.55
C VAL A 2 7.32 0.77 -3.74
N GLY A 3 7.31 1.42 -4.90
CA GLY A 3 7.94 0.91 -6.12
C GLY A 3 7.03 1.07 -7.34
N GLY A 4 7.32 2.08 -8.15
CA GLY A 4 6.65 2.37 -9.41
C GLY A 4 6.87 3.83 -9.77
N SER A 5 7.73 4.05 -10.75
CA SER A 5 7.95 5.30 -11.48
C SER A 5 6.64 6.05 -11.77
N LEU A 6 6.67 7.39 -11.70
CA LEU A 6 5.56 8.30 -12.08
C LEU A 6 5.06 8.09 -13.54
N LYS A 7 5.76 7.26 -14.33
CA LYS A 7 5.50 7.06 -15.77
C LYS A 7 4.23 6.26 -16.09
N ASP A 8 3.77 5.35 -15.22
CA ASP A 8 2.67 4.42 -15.58
C ASP A 8 1.49 4.42 -14.58
N ARG A 9 1.34 5.47 -13.77
CA ARG A 9 0.26 5.54 -12.75
C ARG A 9 -0.38 6.92 -12.74
N THR A 10 -1.71 6.98 -12.75
CA THR A 10 -2.49 8.23 -12.63
C THR A 10 -2.94 8.53 -11.20
N LEU A 11 -2.89 7.53 -10.31
CA LEU A 11 -3.26 7.69 -8.91
C LEU A 11 -2.20 8.50 -8.16
N ASP A 12 -2.65 9.54 -7.44
CA ASP A 12 -1.80 10.45 -6.64
C ASP A 12 -0.73 11.20 -7.46
N GLN A 13 -0.96 11.37 -8.77
CA GLN A 13 -0.14 12.23 -9.62
C GLN A 13 -0.71 13.64 -9.70
N GLN A 14 0.18 14.62 -9.58
CA GLN A 14 -0.15 16.01 -9.91
C GLN A 14 -0.55 16.10 -11.38
N CYS A 15 -1.49 16.99 -11.69
CA CYS A 15 -1.98 17.25 -13.05
C CYS A 15 -2.72 16.07 -13.74
N THR A 16 -3.28 15.14 -12.96
CA THR A 16 -4.11 14.05 -13.50
C THR A 16 -5.52 14.52 -13.83
N VAL A 17 -5.98 14.25 -15.05
CA VAL A 17 -7.40 14.38 -15.41
C VAL A 17 -8.15 13.14 -14.89
N THR A 18 -9.13 13.35 -14.01
CA THR A 18 -9.94 12.29 -13.43
C THR A 18 -11.35 12.29 -14.01
N ARG A 19 -12.02 11.11 -14.01
CA ARG A 19 -13.44 11.05 -14.37
C ARG A 19 -14.24 11.91 -13.37
N PRO A 20 -15.17 12.78 -13.81
CA PRO A 20 -15.83 13.75 -12.92
C PRO A 20 -16.52 13.17 -11.68
N GLY A 21 -16.97 11.91 -11.74
CA GLY A 21 -17.64 11.25 -10.60
C GLY A 21 -16.69 10.75 -9.50
N VAL A 22 -15.39 10.64 -9.75
CA VAL A 22 -14.43 10.04 -8.79
C VAL A 22 -14.33 10.86 -7.51
N SER A 23 -14.27 12.20 -7.64
CA SER A 23 -14.14 13.09 -6.48
C SER A 23 -15.33 12.98 -5.54
N ASN A 24 -16.56 12.97 -6.09
CA ASN A 24 -17.77 12.88 -5.29
C ASN A 24 -17.88 11.55 -4.53
N ILE A 25 -17.54 10.44 -5.19
CA ILE A 25 -17.56 9.10 -4.58
C ILE A 25 -16.49 8.99 -3.49
N ALA A 26 -15.28 9.47 -3.75
CA ALA A 26 -14.20 9.48 -2.76
C ALA A 26 -14.56 10.35 -1.54
N ALA A 27 -15.14 11.53 -1.77
CA ALA A 27 -15.58 12.43 -0.72
C ALA A 27 -16.70 11.81 0.13
N SER A 28 -17.70 11.17 -0.50
CA SER A 28 -18.76 10.49 0.26
C SER A 28 -18.21 9.36 1.13
N TYR A 29 -17.31 8.53 0.60
CA TYR A 29 -16.70 7.47 1.42
C TYR A 29 -15.85 8.02 2.56
N ALA A 30 -15.10 9.10 2.34
CA ALA A 30 -14.28 9.71 3.39
C ALA A 30 -15.14 10.25 4.54
N VAL A 31 -16.26 10.91 4.22
CA VAL A 31 -17.19 11.44 5.23
C VAL A 31 -17.91 10.31 5.97
N GLU A 32 -18.44 9.32 5.26
CA GLU A 32 -19.10 8.17 5.89
C GLU A 32 -18.16 7.40 6.80
N LEU A 33 -16.93 7.13 6.36
CA LEU A 33 -15.91 6.46 7.18
C LEU A 33 -15.57 7.27 8.43
N LEU A 34 -15.46 8.60 8.31
CA LEU A 34 -15.20 9.48 9.45
C LEU A 34 -16.34 9.44 10.47
N VAL A 35 -17.59 9.55 10.01
CA VAL A 35 -18.77 9.52 10.89
C VAL A 35 -18.89 8.16 11.57
N ALA A 36 -18.70 7.07 10.83
CA ALA A 36 -18.69 5.70 11.38
C ALA A 36 -17.60 5.52 12.44
N LEU A 37 -16.38 6.02 12.20
CA LEU A 37 -15.28 5.95 13.16
C LEU A 37 -15.59 6.73 14.45
N LEU A 38 -16.15 7.93 14.33
CA LEU A 38 -16.49 8.78 15.49
C LEU A 38 -17.62 8.21 16.35
N GLN A 39 -18.57 7.51 15.73
CA GLN A 39 -19.68 6.84 16.43
C GLN A 39 -19.26 5.51 17.07
N HIS A 40 -18.15 4.91 16.63
CA HIS A 40 -17.68 3.65 17.18
C HIS A 40 -17.21 3.82 18.63
N PRO A 41 -17.61 2.95 19.59
CA PRO A 41 -17.23 3.08 21.00
C PRO A 41 -15.71 3.12 21.24
N LEU A 42 -14.95 2.37 20.42
CA LEU A 42 -13.49 2.33 20.48
C LEU A 42 -12.79 3.45 19.69
N ARG A 43 -13.53 4.25 18.90
CA ARG A 43 -13.01 5.34 18.06
C ARG A 43 -11.75 4.95 17.29
N GLU A 44 -10.64 5.64 17.50
CA GLU A 44 -9.35 5.39 16.84
C GLU A 44 -8.74 4.00 17.15
N LEU A 45 -9.19 3.34 18.21
CA LEU A 45 -8.80 1.98 18.58
C LEU A 45 -9.72 0.91 17.97
N ALA A 46 -10.70 1.31 17.14
CA ALA A 46 -11.56 0.37 16.45
C ALA A 46 -10.74 -0.54 15.50
N PRO A 47 -10.94 -1.86 15.54
CA PRO A 47 -10.26 -2.76 14.63
C PRO A 47 -10.75 -2.53 13.19
N ALA A 48 -9.82 -2.53 12.25
CA ALA A 48 -10.15 -2.43 10.85
C ALA A 48 -10.88 -3.69 10.36
N TYR A 49 -11.90 -3.49 9.53
CA TYR A 49 -12.50 -4.55 8.75
C TYR A 49 -11.51 -5.12 7.74
N TYR A 50 -11.45 -6.45 7.65
CA TYR A 50 -10.71 -7.19 6.65
C TYR A 50 -11.56 -8.37 6.15
N ALA A 51 -11.82 -8.42 4.85
CA ALA A 51 -12.47 -9.56 4.22
C ALA A 51 -11.41 -10.61 3.86
N ASN A 52 -11.25 -11.66 4.67
CA ASN A 52 -10.46 -12.82 4.26
C ASN A 52 -11.30 -13.70 3.32
N SER A 53 -11.11 -13.58 2.00
CA SER A 53 -11.75 -14.47 1.00
C SER A 53 -11.42 -15.97 1.15
N ARG A 54 -10.60 -16.38 2.14
CA ARG A 54 -10.18 -17.78 2.36
C ARG A 54 -10.65 -18.39 3.69
N GLN A 55 -11.39 -17.67 4.54
CA GLN A 55 -11.88 -18.21 5.82
C GLN A 55 -13.37 -17.90 5.99
N GLN A 56 -14.19 -18.73 5.35
CA GLN A 56 -15.64 -18.71 5.46
C GLN A 56 -16.17 -19.57 6.62
N THR A 57 -15.33 -19.93 7.60
CA THR A 57 -15.64 -21.02 8.55
C THR A 57 -15.48 -20.69 10.04
N THR A 58 -15.25 -19.44 10.41
CA THR A 58 -15.32 -19.03 11.82
C THR A 58 -16.00 -17.68 11.91
N GLU A 59 -17.04 -17.62 12.73
CA GLU A 59 -17.80 -16.45 13.15
C GLU A 59 -16.91 -15.44 13.89
N VAL A 60 -15.81 -15.00 13.27
CA VAL A 60 -15.04 -13.87 13.74
C VAL A 60 -15.95 -12.69 13.49
N GLN A 61 -16.64 -12.27 14.56
CA GLN A 61 -17.49 -11.09 14.62
C GLN A 61 -16.80 -9.99 13.82
N GLN A 62 -17.29 -9.74 12.61
CA GLN A 62 -16.81 -8.64 11.81
C GLN A 62 -17.05 -7.41 12.69
N PRO A 63 -16.05 -6.54 12.89
CA PRO A 63 -16.23 -5.38 13.74
C PRO A 63 -17.22 -4.43 13.06
N GLU A 64 -18.49 -4.67 13.34
CA GLU A 64 -19.61 -3.87 12.90
C GLU A 64 -19.91 -2.86 13.99
N GLY A 65 -19.62 -1.60 13.69
CA GLY A 65 -20.13 -0.49 14.47
C GLY A 65 -21.61 -0.25 14.16
N LEU A 66 -22.20 0.73 14.85
CA LEU A 66 -23.59 1.14 14.62
C LEU A 66 -23.88 1.51 13.15
N LEU A 67 -22.89 2.07 12.46
CA LEU A 67 -22.98 2.50 11.06
C LEU A 67 -22.35 1.50 10.07
N GLY A 68 -22.13 0.26 10.52
CA GLY A 68 -21.54 -0.81 9.71
C GLY A 68 -20.04 -1.00 9.93
N ILE A 69 -19.39 -1.57 8.91
CA ILE A 69 -17.97 -1.94 8.95
C ILE A 69 -17.03 -0.73 8.85
N LEU A 70 -15.83 -0.86 9.42
CA LEU A 70 -14.79 0.17 9.38
C LEU A 70 -13.59 -0.29 8.54
N PRO A 71 -13.59 -0.08 7.21
CA PRO A 71 -12.46 -0.47 6.36
C PRO A 71 -11.20 0.34 6.63
N HIS A 72 -10.03 -0.32 6.58
CA HIS A 72 -8.72 0.35 6.66
C HIS A 72 -8.42 1.21 5.42
N SER A 73 -8.81 0.73 4.23
CA SER A 73 -8.65 1.44 2.97
C SER A 73 -9.78 1.05 2.03
N ILE A 74 -10.27 2.01 1.23
CA ILE A 74 -11.29 1.78 0.20
C ILE A 74 -10.63 2.09 -1.15
N ARG A 75 -10.59 1.12 -2.05
CA ARG A 75 -10.09 1.28 -3.42
C ARG A 75 -11.23 1.04 -4.40
N GLY A 76 -11.74 2.12 -4.96
CA GLY A 76 -12.82 2.08 -5.95
C GLY A 76 -12.29 2.11 -7.38
N MET A 77 -12.91 1.31 -8.25
CA MET A 77 -12.61 1.24 -9.67
C MET A 77 -13.90 1.47 -10.48
N LEU A 78 -13.97 2.58 -11.20
CA LEU A 78 -15.20 2.96 -11.94
C LEU A 78 -15.33 2.28 -13.30
N CYS A 79 -14.31 1.59 -13.81
CA CYS A 79 -14.44 0.87 -15.09
C CYS A 79 -15.23 -0.43 -14.93
N ASN A 80 -15.15 -1.07 -13.76
CA ASN A 80 -15.88 -2.29 -13.42
C ASN A 80 -16.89 -2.10 -12.28
N TYR A 81 -17.02 -0.88 -11.74
CA TYR A 81 -17.92 -0.55 -10.63
C TYR A 81 -17.66 -1.37 -9.35
N GLU A 82 -16.40 -1.70 -9.09
CA GLU A 82 -16.00 -2.49 -7.93
C GLU A 82 -15.31 -1.64 -6.86
N ASN A 83 -15.48 -2.06 -5.60
CA ASN A 83 -14.71 -1.58 -4.47
C ASN A 83 -13.97 -2.75 -3.82
N ILE A 84 -12.71 -2.53 -3.48
CA ILE A 84 -11.89 -3.47 -2.71
C ILE A 84 -11.54 -2.81 -1.38
N LEU A 85 -11.61 -3.57 -0.28
CA LEU A 85 -11.39 -3.09 1.08
C LEU A 85 -10.13 -3.70 1.71
N PRO A 86 -8.91 -3.36 1.24
CA PRO A 86 -7.70 -3.96 1.75
C PRO A 86 -7.33 -3.42 3.14
N ALA A 87 -6.92 -4.33 4.03
CA ALA A 87 -6.24 -4.00 5.27
C ALA A 87 -4.74 -4.32 5.16
N THR A 88 -3.89 -3.42 5.66
CA THR A 88 -2.44 -3.61 5.65
C THR A 88 -1.87 -3.44 7.04
N GLN A 89 -0.95 -4.32 7.43
CA GLN A 89 -0.24 -4.19 8.70
C GLN A 89 0.86 -3.13 8.62
N LYS A 90 1.24 -2.60 9.78
CA LYS A 90 2.37 -1.66 9.91
C LYS A 90 3.63 -2.33 9.37
N PHE A 91 4.32 -1.64 8.48
CA PHE A 91 5.61 -2.09 7.95
C PHE A 91 6.76 -1.51 8.77
N ALA A 92 7.64 -2.38 9.28
CA ALA A 92 8.72 -2.00 10.18
C ALA A 92 9.71 -1.00 9.55
N GLN A 93 9.95 -1.12 8.23
CA GLN A 93 10.84 -0.22 7.49
C GLN A 93 10.08 0.90 6.76
N CYS A 94 8.85 1.24 7.15
CA CYS A 94 8.11 2.33 6.49
C CYS A 94 8.83 3.69 6.61
N ILE A 95 9.05 4.37 5.48
CA ILE A 95 9.64 5.73 5.41
C ILE A 95 8.84 6.83 6.10
N ALA A 96 7.58 6.56 6.48
CA ALA A 96 6.71 7.53 7.13
C ALA A 96 6.43 7.20 8.61
N CYS A 97 6.11 5.94 8.95
CA CYS A 97 5.59 5.58 10.28
C CYS A 97 6.42 4.54 11.06
N SER A 98 7.62 4.16 10.58
CA SER A 98 8.52 3.28 11.32
C SER A 98 8.98 3.91 12.65
N GLU A 99 9.30 3.09 13.66
CA GLU A 99 9.85 3.61 14.92
C GLU A 99 11.11 4.45 14.71
N ARG A 100 11.96 4.07 13.73
CA ARG A 100 13.22 4.78 13.42
C ARG A 100 12.95 6.22 12.96
N VAL A 101 11.97 6.41 12.06
CA VAL A 101 11.56 7.73 11.56
C VAL A 101 10.93 8.55 12.68
N LEU A 102 10.04 7.96 13.47
CA LEU A 102 9.39 8.65 14.59
C LEU A 102 10.40 9.06 15.68
N ALA A 103 11.39 8.23 15.96
CA ALA A 103 12.46 8.53 16.92
C ALA A 103 13.34 9.68 16.42
N ALA A 104 13.78 9.64 15.16
CA ALA A 104 14.59 10.70 14.54
C ALA A 104 13.86 12.04 14.51
N TYR A 105 12.57 12.03 14.15
CA TYR A 105 11.75 13.25 14.18
C TYR A 105 11.61 13.83 15.59
N ARG A 106 11.44 12.97 16.62
CA ARG A 106 11.33 13.42 18.02
C ARG A 106 12.64 13.98 18.56
N SER A 107 13.80 13.48 18.11
CA SER A 107 15.10 13.94 18.59
C SER A 107 15.60 15.19 17.87
N GLU A 108 15.41 15.27 16.55
CA GLU A 108 16.00 16.32 15.69
C GLU A 108 14.98 17.37 15.21
N GLY A 109 13.68 17.07 15.28
CA GLY A 109 12.60 17.98 14.93
C GLY A 109 12.70 18.51 13.50
N HIS A 110 12.91 19.82 13.35
CA HIS A 110 12.96 20.48 12.04
C HIS A 110 14.23 20.16 11.26
N GLU A 111 15.36 19.89 11.92
CA GLU A 111 16.61 19.55 11.24
C GLU A 111 16.47 18.26 10.43
N PHE A 112 15.78 17.27 10.99
CA PHE A 112 15.40 16.04 10.31
C PHE A 112 14.53 16.31 9.06
N LEU A 113 13.59 17.25 9.15
CA LEU A 113 12.73 17.60 8.00
C LEU A 113 13.56 18.20 6.86
N PHE A 114 14.49 19.11 7.15
CA PHE A 114 15.37 19.68 6.13
C PHE A 114 16.22 18.62 5.43
N LYS A 115 16.86 17.72 6.21
CA LYS A 115 17.61 16.57 5.65
C LYS A 115 16.73 15.69 4.75
N THR A 116 15.48 15.48 5.16
CA THR A 116 14.51 14.69 4.41
C THR A 116 14.09 15.34 3.09
N PHE A 117 13.90 16.67 3.08
CA PHE A 117 13.50 17.41 1.88
C PHE A 117 14.64 17.56 0.87
N GLU A 118 15.89 17.61 1.34
CA GLU A 118 17.07 17.70 0.47
C GLU A 118 17.29 16.43 -0.34
N THR A 119 17.05 15.24 0.23
CA THR A 119 17.35 13.98 -0.46
C THR A 119 16.42 12.85 -0.02
N ALA A 120 15.69 12.28 -0.98
CA ALA A 120 14.80 11.13 -0.74
C ALA A 120 15.54 9.88 -0.22
N LYS A 121 16.83 9.72 -0.56
CA LYS A 121 17.68 8.60 -0.12
C LYS A 121 17.87 8.56 1.40
N TYR A 122 17.85 9.72 2.07
CA TYR A 122 18.04 9.80 3.52
C TYR A 122 17.03 8.94 4.29
N LEU A 123 15.74 8.99 3.89
CA LEU A 123 14.71 8.16 4.51
C LEU A 123 14.86 6.67 4.19
N GLU A 124 15.30 6.33 2.99
CA GLU A 124 15.53 4.92 2.60
C GLU A 124 16.66 4.30 3.42
N ASP A 125 17.75 5.04 3.59
CA ASP A 125 18.91 4.62 4.40
C ASP A 125 18.54 4.57 5.89
N LEU A 126 17.82 5.58 6.39
CA LEU A 126 17.36 5.62 7.78
C LEU A 126 16.42 4.46 8.11
N THR A 127 15.60 4.00 7.17
CA THR A 127 14.67 2.90 7.41
C THR A 127 15.27 1.52 7.10
N GLY A 128 16.40 1.47 6.39
CA GLY A 128 17.00 0.22 5.91
C GLY A 128 16.27 -0.36 4.70
N ILE A 129 15.41 0.42 4.03
CA ILE A 129 14.79 0.01 2.76
C ILE A 129 15.85 -0.13 1.67
N SER A 130 16.91 0.67 1.69
CA SER A 130 18.01 0.58 0.72
C SER A 130 18.65 -0.81 0.71
N ASP A 131 18.89 -1.38 1.90
CA ASP A 131 19.44 -2.73 2.03
C ASP A 131 18.46 -3.81 1.58
N PHE A 132 17.17 -3.64 1.91
CA PHE A 132 16.12 -4.55 1.46
C PHE A 132 15.97 -4.57 -0.07
N LYS A 133 16.05 -3.40 -0.72
CA LYS A 133 16.02 -3.31 -2.18
C LYS A 133 17.21 -4.03 -2.80
N ARG A 134 18.42 -3.82 -2.26
CA ARG A 134 19.64 -4.49 -2.73
C ARG A 134 19.55 -6.00 -2.62
N LEU A 135 19.13 -6.52 -1.45
CA LEU A 135 18.92 -7.96 -1.24
C LEU A 135 17.91 -8.56 -2.20
N ASN A 136 16.79 -7.87 -2.47
CA ASN A 136 15.80 -8.36 -3.42
C ASN A 136 16.29 -8.32 -4.87
N SER A 137 17.06 -7.32 -5.27
CA SER A 137 17.68 -7.28 -6.60
C SER A 137 18.69 -8.43 -6.77
N GLU A 138 19.49 -8.70 -5.74
CA GLU A 138 20.43 -9.82 -5.74
C GLU A 138 19.72 -11.18 -5.78
N ILE A 139 18.51 -11.33 -5.23
CA ILE A 139 17.76 -12.60 -5.29
C ILE A 139 17.11 -12.81 -6.67
N ILE A 140 16.61 -11.74 -7.31
CA ILE A 140 15.96 -11.82 -8.62
C ILE A 140 16.99 -12.16 -9.72
N ASP A 141 18.22 -11.64 -9.62
CA ASP A 141 19.29 -11.94 -10.60
C ASP A 141 19.80 -13.40 -10.54
N PHE A 142 19.44 -14.20 -9.53
CA PHE A 142 19.84 -15.60 -9.43
C PHE A 142 18.85 -16.58 -10.08
N ASP A 143 17.61 -16.17 -10.36
CA ASP A 143 16.54 -17.06 -10.86
C ASP A 143 16.44 -17.10 -12.41
N ASP A 144 17.18 -16.22 -13.11
CA ASP A 144 17.17 -16.12 -14.58
C ASP A 144 18.18 -17.07 -15.28
N ASN A 145 18.96 -17.87 -14.55
CA ASN A 145 20.04 -18.70 -15.12
C ASN A 145 19.72 -20.21 -15.31
N GLU A 146 18.46 -20.66 -15.18
CA GLU A 146 18.13 -22.10 -15.29
C GLU A 146 17.01 -22.46 -16.29
N PHE A 147 16.74 -21.61 -17.29
CA PHE A 147 15.86 -21.95 -18.42
C PHE A 147 16.44 -21.54 -19.77
N ASP A 148 17.62 -22.07 -20.11
CA ASP A 148 18.07 -22.16 -21.52
C ASP A 148 17.82 -23.59 -22.00
N MET A 149 16.56 -23.89 -22.33
CA MET A 149 16.23 -25.11 -23.07
C MET A 149 16.64 -24.87 -24.52
N SER A 150 17.75 -25.49 -24.90
CA SER A 150 18.25 -25.58 -26.26
C SER A 150 17.16 -26.09 -27.22
N ASP A 151 16.67 -25.21 -28.10
CA ASP A 151 15.89 -25.59 -29.28
C ASP A 151 16.83 -26.34 -30.26
N ASN A 152 16.86 -27.67 -30.12
CA ASN A 152 17.19 -28.57 -31.23
C ASN A 152 15.87 -28.99 -31.87
N ASP A 153 15.39 -28.20 -32.83
CA ASP A 153 14.42 -28.69 -33.80
C ASP A 153 15.21 -29.22 -35.00
N ASP A 154 15.36 -30.54 -35.02
CA ASP A 154 15.82 -31.31 -36.17
C ASP A 154 14.82 -31.14 -37.33
N ASP A 155 15.37 -30.89 -38.51
CA ASP A 155 14.71 -30.99 -39.81
C ASP A 155 13.98 -32.34 -39.95
N ASP A 156 12.73 -32.33 -40.42
CA ASP A 156 12.26 -33.42 -41.28
C ASP A 156 11.11 -32.96 -42.19
N ASP A 157 11.43 -32.97 -43.49
CA ASP A 157 10.52 -32.92 -44.63
C ASP A 157 9.44 -34.02 -44.54
N ASN A 158 8.19 -33.69 -44.91
CA ASN A 158 7.40 -34.34 -45.97
C ASN A 158 5.94 -33.84 -46.00
#